data_AF-A0A7R9F6H3-F1
#
_entry.id   AF-A0A7R9F6H3-F1
#
_cell.length_a   1.000
_cell.length_b   1.000
_cell.length_c   1.000
_cell.angle_alpha   90.00
_cell.angle_beta   90.00
_cell.angle_gamma   90.00
#
_symmetry.space_group_name_H-M   'P 1'
#
loop_
_entity.id
_entity.type
_entity.pdbx_description
1 polymer ?
#
loop_
_entity_poly.entity_id
_entity_poly.type
_entity_poly.pdbx_seq_one_letter_code
_entity_poly.pdbx_strand_id
1 'polypeptide(L)'
;MRIHTGERPFVCGVCEKAFAQKGSLLKHERIHSGERPWTCSYCGKSFADKGYFVKHSRLHTGENVHTCDLCGKFFAQRCHLVRHSKVHGGERTTDLPSANMTRKNLV
;
A
#
# COMPACT_ATOMS: atom_id res chain seq x y z
N MET A 1 5.83 -26.12 -4.34
CA MET A 1 6.79 -25.01 -4.50
C MET A 1 6.26 -24.07 -5.58
N ARG A 2 6.07 -22.78 -5.29
CA ARG A 2 5.74 -21.79 -6.32
C ARG A 2 7.06 -21.18 -6.78
N ILE A 3 7.65 -21.76 -7.82
CA ILE A 3 8.94 -21.33 -8.36
C ILE A 3 8.76 -19.92 -8.88
N HIS A 4 9.48 -18.96 -8.31
CA HIS A 4 9.51 -17.60 -8.84
C HIS A 4 10.44 -17.64 -10.06
N THR A 5 9.88 -17.86 -11.25
CA THR A 5 10.66 -18.00 -12.50
C THR A 5 11.38 -16.71 -12.92
N GLY A 6 11.15 -15.59 -12.22
CA GLY A 6 11.70 -14.28 -12.59
C GLY A 6 11.12 -13.70 -13.88
N GLU A 7 10.27 -14.43 -14.58
CA GLU A 7 9.68 -14.02 -15.84
C GLU A 7 8.77 -12.80 -15.65
N ARG A 8 8.94 -11.81 -16.52
CA ARG A 8 8.19 -10.55 -16.54
C ARG A 8 7.56 -10.36 -17.91
N PRO A 9 6.56 -11.18 -18.29
CA PRO A 9 6.02 -11.18 -19.65
C PRO A 9 5.21 -9.94 -20.00
N PHE A 10 4.82 -9.12 -19.01
CA PHE A 10 3.99 -7.94 -19.24
C PHE A 10 4.86 -6.69 -19.36
N VAL A 11 5.08 -6.22 -20.58
CA VAL A 11 5.95 -5.07 -20.88
C VAL A 11 5.12 -3.80 -21.09
N CYS A 12 5.57 -2.69 -20.53
CA CYS A 12 4.99 -1.37 -20.79
C CYS A 12 5.36 -0.89 -22.19
N GLY A 13 4.37 -0.54 -23.00
CA GLY A 13 4.59 -0.01 -24.35
C GLY A 13 5.20 1.40 -24.41
N VAL A 14 5.27 2.12 -23.27
CA VAL A 14 5.79 3.50 -23.22
C VAL A 14 7.24 3.57 -22.76
N CYS A 15 7.63 2.78 -21.75
CA CYS A 15 8.97 2.82 -21.17
C CYS A 15 9.66 1.45 -21.11
N GLU A 16 9.10 0.44 -21.78
CA GLU A 16 9.64 -0.93 -21.89
C GLU A 16 9.84 -1.66 -20.56
N LYS A 17 9.32 -1.10 -19.46
CA LYS A 17 9.42 -1.72 -18.14
C LYS A 17 8.56 -2.98 -18.08
N ALA A 18 9.20 -4.10 -17.75
CA ALA A 18 8.55 -5.39 -17.66
C ALA A 18 7.91 -5.63 -16.27
N PHE A 19 6.87 -6.43 -16.17
CA PHE A 19 6.19 -6.78 -14.93
C PHE A 19 5.83 -8.27 -14.91
N ALA A 20 5.87 -8.88 -13.73
CA ALA A 20 5.51 -10.28 -13.54
C ALA A 20 3.99 -10.53 -13.59
N GLN A 21 3.18 -9.48 -13.42
CA GLN A 21 1.72 -9.57 -13.35
C GLN A 21 1.08 -8.46 -14.18
N LYS A 22 0.06 -8.80 -14.97
CA LYS A 22 -0.72 -7.84 -15.77
C LYS A 22 -1.30 -6.70 -14.94
N GLY A 23 -1.82 -7.00 -13.75
CA GLY A 23 -2.35 -5.99 -12.83
C GLY A 23 -1.29 -4.98 -12.36
N SER A 24 -0.01 -5.36 -12.29
CA SER A 24 1.07 -4.44 -11.97
C SER A 24 1.42 -3.53 -13.14
N LEU A 25 1.39 -4.06 -14.37
CA LEU A 25 1.54 -3.27 -15.60
C LEU A 25 0.42 -2.22 -15.72
N LEU A 26 -0.85 -2.61 -15.58
CA LEU A 26 -1.99 -1.68 -15.69
C LEU A 26 -1.91 -0.53 -14.67
N LYS A 27 -1.48 -0.83 -13.44
CA LYS A 27 -1.28 0.21 -12.42
C LYS A 27 -0.10 1.12 -12.74
N HIS A 28 0.95 0.57 -13.35
CA HIS A 28 2.10 1.34 -13.80
C HIS A 28 1.75 2.27 -14.96
N GLU A 29 0.91 1.84 -15.91
CA GLU A 29 0.48 2.67 -17.05
C GLU A 29 -0.21 3.96 -16.61
N ARG A 30 -0.84 3.99 -15.44
CA ARG A 30 -1.40 5.22 -14.84
C ARG A 30 -0.37 6.31 -14.57
N ILE A 31 0.91 5.96 -14.45
CA ILE A 31 2.00 6.93 -14.30
C ILE A 31 2.18 7.70 -15.62
N HIS A 32 1.96 7.05 -16.76
CA HIS A 32 2.07 7.67 -18.07
C HIS A 32 0.81 8.45 -18.44
N SER A 33 -0.38 7.92 -18.14
CA SER A 33 -1.64 8.63 -18.42
C SER A 33 -1.96 9.76 -17.45
N GLY A 34 -1.30 9.78 -16.28
CA GLY A 34 -1.64 10.70 -15.19
C GLY A 34 -2.95 10.37 -14.46
N GLU A 35 -3.60 9.25 -14.79
CA GLU A 35 -4.85 8.84 -14.17
C GLU A 35 -4.66 8.60 -12.65
N ARG A 36 -5.47 9.29 -11.84
CA ARG A 36 -5.46 9.15 -10.38
C ARG A 36 -6.86 8.88 -9.83
N PRO A 37 -7.35 7.64 -9.92
CA PRO A 37 -8.74 7.31 -9.57
C PRO A 37 -9.08 7.46 -8.09
N TRP A 38 -8.07 7.53 -7.22
CA TRP A 38 -8.26 7.45 -5.77
C TRP A 38 -8.04 8.81 -5.14
N THR A 39 -9.11 9.58 -4.93
CA THR A 39 -9.04 10.92 -4.32
C THR A 39 -9.41 10.89 -2.84
N CYS A 40 -8.56 11.48 -2.00
CA CYS A 40 -8.80 11.66 -0.59
C CYS A 40 -9.83 12.75 -0.35
N SER A 41 -10.96 12.41 0.27
CA SER A 41 -11.99 13.37 0.61
C SER A 41 -11.59 14.34 1.73
N TYR A 42 -10.58 14.01 2.53
CA TYR A 42 -10.12 14.86 3.63
C TYR A 42 -9.20 16.00 3.17
N CYS A 43 -8.38 15.77 2.14
CA CYS A 43 -7.38 16.76 1.70
C CYS A 43 -7.28 16.95 0.18
N GLY A 44 -8.16 16.31 -0.60
CA GLY A 44 -8.20 16.42 -2.06
C GLY A 44 -7.04 15.74 -2.81
N LYS A 45 -6.09 15.11 -2.11
CA LYS A 45 -4.96 14.44 -2.77
C LYS A 45 -5.40 13.19 -3.52
N SER A 46 -4.98 13.07 -4.78
CA SER A 46 -5.31 11.93 -5.64
C SER A 46 -4.12 10.99 -5.87
N PHE A 47 -4.40 9.69 -5.95
CA PHE A 47 -3.41 8.62 -6.07
C PHE A 47 -3.76 7.69 -7.24
N ALA A 48 -2.72 7.16 -7.90
CA ALA A 48 -2.87 6.19 -8.99
C ALA A 48 -3.04 4.74 -8.49
N ASP A 49 -2.54 4.42 -7.28
CA ASP A 49 -2.60 3.10 -6.66
C ASP A 49 -3.45 3.11 -5.39
N LYS A 50 -4.37 2.14 -5.29
CA LYS A 50 -5.31 1.98 -4.17
C LYS A 50 -4.59 1.76 -2.83
N GLY A 51 -3.51 0.99 -2.83
CA GLY A 51 -2.75 0.68 -1.62
C GLY A 51 -2.09 1.91 -1.02
N TYR A 52 -1.56 2.81 -1.86
CA TYR A 52 -1.04 4.11 -1.39
C TYR A 52 -2.15 5.01 -0.88
N PHE A 53 -3.30 5.06 -1.56
CA PHE A 53 -4.46 5.80 -1.08
C PHE A 53 -4.93 5.33 0.30
N VAL A 54 -5.07 4.02 0.52
CA VAL A 54 -5.48 3.46 1.82
C VAL A 54 -4.46 3.75 2.92
N LYS A 55 -3.15 3.63 2.64
CA LYS A 55 -2.12 4.01 3.61
C LYS A 55 -2.17 5.50 3.96
N HIS A 56 -2.46 6.33 2.97
CA HIS A 56 -2.62 7.77 3.18
C HIS A 56 -3.88 8.10 3.99
N SER A 57 -5.02 7.45 3.72
CA SER A 57 -6.27 7.74 4.43
C SER A 57 -6.18 7.45 5.93
N ARG A 58 -5.39 6.44 6.34
CA ARG A 58 -5.11 6.13 7.74
C ARG A 58 -4.48 7.29 8.53
N LEU A 59 -3.81 8.22 7.85
CA LEU A 59 -3.25 9.41 8.48
C LEU A 59 -4.32 10.42 8.92
N HIS A 60 -5.48 10.40 8.26
CA HIS A 60 -6.61 11.28 8.61
C HIS A 60 -7.52 10.64 9.67
N THR A 61 -7.72 9.32 9.59
CA THR A 61 -8.59 8.60 10.54
C THR A 61 -7.89 8.29 11.87
N GLY A 62 -6.56 8.36 11.92
CA GLY A 62 -5.80 7.97 13.10
C GLY A 62 -5.82 6.45 13.35
N GLU A 63 -6.29 5.66 12.39
CA GLU A 63 -6.30 4.20 12.46
C GLU A 63 -4.88 3.65 12.46
N ASN A 64 -4.34 3.47 13.66
CA ASN A 64 -3.08 2.78 13.85
C ASN A 64 -3.34 1.28 14.04
N VAL A 65 -3.24 0.54 12.94
CA VAL A 65 -3.57 -0.89 12.90
C VAL A 65 -2.42 -1.81 13.32
N HIS A 66 -1.25 -1.25 13.60
CA HIS A 66 -0.07 -2.02 13.97
C HIS A 66 0.42 -1.62 15.36
N THR A 67 0.57 -2.60 16.25
CA THR A 67 0.99 -2.36 17.64
C THR A 67 2.29 -3.08 17.93
N CYS A 68 3.15 -2.44 18.72
CA CYS A 68 4.33 -3.08 19.29
C CYS A 68 3.96 -3.74 20.62
N ASP A 69 4.11 -5.06 20.72
CA ASP A 69 3.69 -5.80 21.92
C ASP A 69 4.61 -5.56 23.12
N LEU A 70 5.83 -5.04 22.88
CA LEU A 70 6.82 -4.79 23.91
C LEU A 70 6.61 -3.45 24.62
N CYS A 71 6.05 -2.45 23.94
CA CYS A 71 5.90 -1.10 24.49
C CYS A 71 4.51 -0.47 24.28
N GLY A 72 3.58 -1.20 23.64
CA GLY A 72 2.22 -0.73 23.35
C GLY A 72 2.13 0.41 22.33
N LYS A 73 3.24 0.79 21.66
CA LYS A 73 3.21 1.87 20.67
C LYS A 73 2.48 1.46 19.40
N PHE A 74 1.68 2.38 18.90
CA PHE A 74 0.86 2.22 17.72
C PHE A 74 1.52 2.84 16.48
N PHE A 75 1.33 2.20 15.32
CA PHE A 75 1.88 2.62 14.04
C PHE A 75 0.84 2.45 12.93
N ALA A 76 0.74 3.46 12.04
CA ALA A 76 -0.13 3.41 10.87
C ALA A 76 0.40 2.47 9.76
N GLN A 77 1.70 2.13 9.78
CA GLN A 77 2.36 1.29 8.76
C GLN A 77 3.28 0.23 9.38
N ARG A 78 3.18 -1.01 8.88
CA ARG A 78 4.02 -2.14 9.31
C ARG A 78 5.52 -1.88 9.20
N CYS A 79 5.98 -1.23 8.13
CA CYS A 79 7.42 -0.95 7.97
C CYS A 79 7.98 -0.05 9.09
N HIS A 80 7.17 0.86 9.62
CA HIS A 80 7.57 1.72 10.74
C HIS A 80 7.64 0.92 12.03
N LEU A 81 6.69 0.02 12.26
CA LEU A 81 6.70 -0.91 13.37
C LEU A 81 7.92 -1.86 13.32
N VAL A 82 8.22 -2.46 12.17
CA VAL A 82 9.38 -3.35 11.99
C VAL A 82 10.70 -2.59 12.18
N ARG A 83 10.77 -1.33 11.75
CA ARG A 83 11.92 -0.47 12.06
C ARG A 83 12.00 -0.19 13.57
N HIS A 84 10.86 0.04 14.21
CA HIS A 84 10.79 0.27 15.65
C HIS A 84 11.15 -0.96 16.48
N SER A 85 10.75 -2.17 16.06
CA SER A 85 11.01 -3.40 16.81
C SER A 85 12.51 -3.70 16.96
N LYS A 86 13.34 -3.19 16.04
CA LYS A 86 14.81 -3.26 16.17
C LYS A 86 15.35 -2.52 17.39
N VAL A 87 14.64 -1.51 17.89
CA VAL A 87 15.00 -0.82 19.14
C VAL A 87 14.93 -1.78 20.34
N HIS A 88 14.09 -2.81 20.26
CA HIS A 88 13.91 -3.82 21.29
C HIS A 88 14.64 -5.15 21.01
N GLY A 89 15.45 -5.23 19.96
CA GLY A 89 16.27 -6.41 19.65
C GLY A 89 15.59 -7.61 19.00
N GLY A 90 14.29 -7.58 18.66
CA GLY A 90 13.61 -8.70 17.97
C GLY A 90 12.09 -8.75 18.14
N GLU A 91 11.39 -9.51 17.29
CA GLU A 91 9.97 -9.33 16.95
C GLU A 91 8.94 -9.92 17.94
N ARG A 92 7.96 -9.08 18.35
CA ARG A 92 6.56 -9.47 18.65
C ARG A 92 5.65 -8.28 18.26
N THR A 93 4.82 -8.49 17.24
CA THR A 93 3.92 -7.45 16.71
C THR A 93 2.61 -8.06 16.23
N THR A 94 1.48 -7.48 16.63
CA THR A 94 0.16 -7.87 16.13
C THR A 94 -0.39 -6.89 15.09
N ASP A 95 -0.95 -7.43 14.01
CA ASP A 95 -1.75 -6.69 13.03
C ASP A 95 -3.22 -6.75 13.46
N LEU A 96 -3.84 -5.60 13.77
CA LEU A 96 -5.29 -5.54 14.02
C LEU A 96 -6.05 -5.55 12.68
N PRO A 97 -7.23 -6.22 12.60
CA PRO A 97 -8.06 -6.18 11.41
C PRO A 97 -8.46 -4.74 11.08
N SER A 98 -8.02 -4.23 9.92
CA SER A 98 -8.43 -2.93 9.39
C SER A 98 -9.90 -3.00 8.97
N ALA A 99 -10.75 -2.11 9.47
CA ALA A 99 -12.11 -1.97 8.98
C ALA A 99 -12.12 -1.56 7.50
N ASN A 100 -13.07 -2.09 6.73
CA ASN A 100 -13.21 -1.88 5.28
C ASN A 100 -13.58 -0.41 4.96
N MET A 101 -12.89 0.18 3.97
CA MET A 101 -13.30 1.46 3.37
C MET A 101 -13.71 1.23 1.90
N THR A 102 -14.98 1.51 1.62
CA THR A 102 -15.71 1.24 0.38
C THR A 102 -15.26 2.11 -0.80
N ARG A 103 -15.34 1.56 -2.02
CA ARG A 103 -15.31 2.33 -3.28
C ARG A 103 -16.42 3.39 -3.24
N LYS A 104 -16.10 4.66 -3.49
CA LYS A 104 -17.10 5.57 -4.07
C LYS A 104 -17.09 5.33 -5.57
N ASN A 105 -17.98 4.44 -6.04
CA ASN A 105 -18.54 4.60 -7.38
C ASN A 105 -19.44 5.83 -7.27
N LEU A 106 -19.09 6.93 -7.93
CA LEU A 106 -20.11 7.89 -8.32
C LEU A 106 -20.52 7.50 -9.74
N VAL A 107 -21.83 7.32 -9.90
CA VAL A 107 -22.58 7.26 -11.15
C VAL A 107 -22.20 8.43 -12.05
#